data_AF-A0A1B6KCD6-F1
#
_entry.id   AF-A0A1B6KCD6-F1
#
_cell.length_a   1.000
_cell.length_b   1.000
_cell.length_c   1.000
_cell.angle_alpha   90.00
_cell.angle_beta   90.00
_cell.angle_gamma   90.00
#
_symmetry.space_group_name_H-M   'P 1'
#
loop_
_entity.id
_entity.type
_entity.pdbx_description
1 polymer ?
#
loop_
_entity_poly.entity_id
_entity_poly.type
_entity_poly.pdbx_seq_one_letter_code
_entity_poly.pdbx_strand_id
1 'polypeptide(L)'
;MAPDKIRSFRKQFNNAIPQDVVFGVFTSDEIKKLSVVKISTPLTFTSLGHTLAGGLYDQALGPSQQGITCTTCSNNIFKCTGHMGHIDLPLPVINPLFHSNVITFLSCSCLSCHKILFPEARKLLLISQLQLLDRGHVVQAMEMEQVFSNAMSMNEGLSDEAFAAIVSVEIDKRTESIMCDEVKTVEDWKQSEVLRSQFINSIK
;
A
#
# COMPACT_ATOMS: atom_id res chain seq x y z
N MET A 1 20.50 23.90 -0.21
CA MET A 1 20.10 23.84 1.22
C MET A 1 21.32 24.17 2.08
N ALA A 2 21.21 25.10 3.03
CA ALA A 2 22.33 25.56 3.85
C ALA A 2 22.88 24.42 4.75
N PRO A 3 24.21 24.28 4.90
CA PRO A 3 24.85 23.20 5.64
C PRO A 3 24.46 23.11 7.13
N ASP A 4 23.99 24.23 7.72
CA ASP A 4 23.60 24.29 9.13
C ASP A 4 22.31 23.51 9.45
N LYS A 5 21.36 23.43 8.50
CA LYS A 5 20.11 22.67 8.69
C LYS A 5 20.33 21.16 8.69
N ILE A 6 21.35 20.68 7.98
CA ILE A 6 21.73 19.26 7.95
C ILE A 6 22.40 18.88 9.28
N ARG A 7 23.20 19.79 9.84
CA ARG A 7 23.92 19.56 11.10
C ARG A 7 22.99 19.53 12.33
N SER A 8 21.92 20.33 12.33
CA SER A 8 20.89 20.28 13.37
C SER A 8 20.02 19.01 13.27
N PHE A 9 19.64 18.60 12.06
CA PHE A 9 18.88 17.36 11.82
C PHE A 9 19.65 16.12 12.31
N ARG A 10 20.95 16.06 12.07
CA ARG A 10 21.81 14.93 12.46
C ARG A 10 21.95 14.74 13.98
N LYS A 11 21.84 15.80 14.78
CA LYS A 11 21.89 15.70 16.25
C LYS A 11 20.62 15.11 16.86
N GLN A 12 19.48 15.16 16.16
CA GLN A 12 18.17 14.79 16.70
C GLN A 12 17.90 13.27 16.63
N PHE A 13 18.59 12.55 15.75
CA PHE A 13 18.33 11.13 15.46
C PHE A 13 19.45 10.18 15.87
N ASN A 14 20.50 10.63 16.58
CA ASN A 14 21.61 9.77 16.98
C ASN A 14 21.20 8.57 17.86
N ASN A 15 20.00 8.59 18.45
CA ASN A 15 19.43 7.49 19.26
C ASN A 15 18.02 7.06 18.82
N ALA A 16 17.62 7.28 17.56
CA ALA A 16 16.30 6.87 17.09
C ALA A 16 16.24 5.33 16.97
N ILE A 17 15.38 4.69 17.78
CA ILE A 17 15.14 3.25 17.75
C ILE A 17 13.85 3.01 16.94
N PRO A 18 13.90 2.32 15.78
CA PRO A 18 12.71 1.97 15.02
C PRO A 18 11.73 1.17 15.89
N GLN A 19 10.46 1.58 15.92
CA GLN A 19 9.42 0.89 16.68
C GLN A 19 8.68 -0.13 15.81
N ASP A 20 8.31 0.27 14.59
CA ASP A 20 7.48 -0.52 13.69
C ASP A 20 7.99 -0.45 12.25
N VAL A 21 7.61 -1.43 11.43
CA VAL A 21 7.90 -1.50 9.99
C VAL A 21 6.58 -1.63 9.24
N VAL A 22 6.33 -0.70 8.33
CA VAL A 22 5.13 -0.70 7.47
C VAL A 22 5.55 -1.05 6.05
N PHE A 23 4.82 -1.99 5.44
CA PHE A 23 5.03 -2.39 4.05
C PHE A 23 4.18 -1.54 3.12
N GLY A 24 4.72 -1.22 1.95
CA GLY A 24 4.04 -0.43 0.94
C GLY A 24 4.69 -0.59 -0.43
N VAL A 25 4.08 0.03 -1.44
CA VAL A 25 4.57 0.04 -2.81
C VAL A 25 4.87 1.48 -3.20
N PHE A 26 6.04 1.71 -3.80
CA PHE A 26 6.38 3.04 -4.29
C PHE A 26 5.52 3.44 -5.48
N THR A 27 5.02 4.68 -5.45
CA THR A 27 4.42 5.33 -6.60
C THR A 27 5.49 5.78 -7.59
N SER A 28 5.11 5.97 -8.85
CA SER A 28 6.03 6.46 -9.88
C SER A 28 6.65 7.82 -9.53
N ASP A 29 5.91 8.70 -8.86
CA ASP A 29 6.39 10.01 -8.44
C ASP A 29 7.38 9.93 -7.28
N GLU A 30 7.17 9.01 -6.32
CA GLU A 30 8.13 8.75 -5.25
C GLU A 30 9.44 8.19 -5.78
N ILE A 31 9.38 7.24 -6.72
CA ILE A 31 10.58 6.69 -7.39
C ILE A 31 11.36 7.83 -8.07
N LYS A 32 10.67 8.70 -8.81
CA LYS A 32 11.31 9.83 -9.49
C LYS A 32 11.92 10.85 -8.52
N LYS A 33 11.28 11.11 -7.37
CA LYS A 33 11.81 12.00 -6.33
C LYS A 33 13.03 11.42 -5.61
N LEU A 34 13.05 10.10 -5.40
CA LEU A 34 14.17 9.38 -4.79
C LEU A 34 15.33 9.18 -5.77
N SER A 35 15.02 9.13 -7.06
CA SER A 35 15.99 8.85 -8.09
C SER A 35 16.87 10.05 -8.41
N VAL A 36 18.18 9.80 -8.51
CA VAL A 36 19.17 10.84 -8.85
C VAL A 36 19.52 10.84 -10.34
N VAL A 37 19.20 9.74 -11.05
CA VAL A 37 19.51 9.59 -12.47
C VAL A 37 18.52 8.65 -13.16
N LYS A 38 18.15 9.00 -14.40
CA LYS A 38 17.42 8.13 -15.32
C LYS A 38 18.41 7.31 -16.12
N ILE A 39 18.27 5.99 -16.10
CA ILE A 39 19.06 5.09 -16.92
C ILE A 39 18.44 5.02 -18.31
N SER A 40 19.21 5.43 -19.31
CA SER A 40 18.75 5.61 -20.69
C SER A 40 19.45 4.68 -21.67
N THR A 41 20.60 4.10 -21.31
CA THR A 41 21.38 3.24 -22.19
C THR A 41 21.68 1.90 -21.52
N PRO A 42 21.59 0.77 -22.26
CA PRO A 42 22.00 -0.53 -21.76
C PRO A 42 23.53 -0.68 -21.70
N LEU A 43 24.27 0.22 -22.35
CA LEU A 43 25.74 0.19 -22.34
C LEU A 43 26.26 0.64 -20.99
N THR A 44 27.19 -0.13 -20.45
CA THR A 44 27.74 0.06 -19.09
C THR A 44 29.05 0.87 -19.11
N PHE A 45 29.95 0.52 -20.03
CA PHE A 45 31.26 1.13 -20.17
C PHE A 45 31.49 1.61 -21.61
N THR A 46 32.31 2.65 -21.73
CA THR A 46 32.87 3.10 -23.01
C THR A 46 33.95 2.13 -23.49
N SER A 47 34.36 2.24 -24.75
CA SER A 47 35.47 1.44 -25.32
C SER A 47 36.80 1.61 -24.57
N LEU A 48 36.95 2.69 -23.80
CA LEU A 48 38.12 2.97 -22.96
C LEU A 48 37.99 2.40 -21.53
N GLY A 49 36.90 1.71 -21.21
CA GLY A 49 36.65 1.11 -19.89
C GLY A 49 36.07 2.07 -18.85
N HIS A 50 35.83 3.34 -19.17
CA HIS A 50 35.19 4.30 -18.27
C HIS A 50 33.68 4.09 -18.21
N THR A 51 33.07 4.39 -17.06
CA THR A 51 31.62 4.34 -16.89
C THR A 51 30.91 5.35 -17.78
N LEU A 52 29.73 4.97 -18.29
CA LEU A 52 28.92 5.80 -19.16
C LEU A 52 27.82 6.54 -18.38
N ALA A 53 27.65 7.83 -18.66
CA ALA A 53 26.53 8.61 -18.11
C ALA A 53 25.19 8.09 -18.66
N GLY A 54 24.19 7.92 -17.79
CA GLY A 54 22.91 7.29 -18.10
C GLY A 54 22.98 5.77 -18.27
N GLY A 55 24.15 5.15 -18.03
CA GLY A 55 24.33 3.70 -18.01
C GLY A 55 24.21 3.10 -16.61
N LEU A 56 24.22 1.77 -16.50
CA LEU A 56 23.99 1.09 -15.22
C LEU A 56 25.05 1.40 -14.13
N TYR A 57 26.27 1.77 -14.54
CA TYR A 57 27.36 2.17 -13.63
C TYR A 57 27.60 3.68 -13.63
N ASP A 58 26.55 4.48 -13.89
CA ASP A 58 26.64 5.94 -13.76
C ASP A 58 27.18 6.33 -12.38
N GLN A 59 28.15 7.25 -12.36
CA GLN A 59 28.78 7.75 -11.14
C GLN A 59 27.79 8.45 -10.19
N ALA A 60 26.63 8.87 -10.68
CA ALA A 60 25.54 9.40 -9.88
C ALA A 60 24.95 8.36 -8.91
N LEU A 61 24.98 7.08 -9.28
CA LEU A 61 24.54 5.97 -8.43
C LEU A 61 25.56 5.61 -7.35
N GLY A 62 26.82 5.99 -7.57
CA GLY A 62 27.94 5.70 -6.69
C GLY A 62 29.18 5.28 -7.49
N PRO A 63 30.38 5.38 -6.90
CA PRO A 63 31.61 4.99 -7.57
C PRO A 63 31.80 3.48 -7.53
N SER A 64 32.07 2.87 -8.68
CA SER A 64 32.31 1.43 -8.81
C SER A 64 33.79 1.04 -8.57
N GLN A 65 34.70 1.99 -8.63
CA GLN A 65 36.15 1.76 -8.51
C GLN A 65 36.83 2.83 -7.64
N GLN A 66 38.01 2.49 -7.12
CA GLN A 66 38.86 3.45 -6.42
C GLN A 66 39.36 4.54 -7.38
N GLY A 67 39.49 5.77 -6.88
CA GLY A 67 39.87 6.93 -7.70
C GLY A 67 38.71 7.64 -8.40
N ILE A 68 37.51 7.05 -8.40
CA ILE A 68 36.28 7.69 -8.90
C ILE A 68 35.46 8.20 -7.71
N THR A 69 34.87 9.38 -7.85
CA THR A 69 33.99 10.00 -6.85
C THR A 69 32.54 10.00 -7.33
N CYS A 70 31.59 9.82 -6.41
CA CYS A 70 30.18 9.95 -6.73
C CYS A 70 29.83 11.37 -7.21
N THR A 71 29.09 11.52 -8.29
CA THR A 71 28.65 12.86 -8.75
C THR A 71 27.51 13.43 -7.89
N THR A 72 26.76 12.58 -7.18
CA THR A 72 25.64 13.00 -6.30
C THR A 72 26.12 13.49 -4.93
N CYS A 73 26.93 12.70 -4.22
CA CYS A 73 27.37 13.03 -2.86
C CYS A 73 28.85 13.40 -2.73
N SER A 74 29.61 13.38 -3.84
CA SER A 74 31.04 13.71 -3.88
C SER A 74 31.94 12.87 -2.96
N ASN A 75 31.43 11.74 -2.46
CA ASN A 75 32.19 10.81 -1.64
C ASN A 75 32.88 9.75 -2.51
N ASN A 76 33.94 9.15 -1.95
CA ASN A 76 34.62 7.99 -2.53
C ASN A 76 33.86 6.69 -2.22
N ILE A 77 34.35 5.57 -2.76
CA ILE A 77 33.74 4.23 -2.61
C ILE A 77 33.59 3.76 -1.17
N PHE A 78 34.44 4.22 -0.26
CA PHE A 78 34.41 3.82 1.15
C PHE A 78 33.37 4.59 1.98
N LYS A 79 32.93 5.77 1.53
CA LYS A 79 32.01 6.65 2.27
C LYS A 79 30.65 6.81 1.59
N CYS A 80 30.53 6.50 0.31
CA CYS A 80 29.27 6.58 -0.41
C CYS A 80 28.37 5.41 -0.02
N THR A 81 27.12 5.69 0.33
CA THR A 81 26.09 4.67 0.65
C THR A 81 25.38 4.11 -0.59
N GLY A 82 25.66 4.67 -1.76
CA GLY A 82 24.90 4.44 -2.99
C GLY A 82 23.64 5.31 -3.08
N HIS A 83 23.18 5.50 -4.31
CA HIS A 83 21.99 6.28 -4.65
C HIS A 83 21.10 5.53 -5.62
N MET A 84 19.81 5.87 -5.64
CA MET A 84 18.83 5.17 -6.46
C MET A 84 18.72 5.78 -7.86
N GLY A 85 18.64 4.92 -8.87
CA GLY A 85 18.31 5.26 -10.24
C GLY A 85 16.90 4.79 -10.59
N HIS A 86 16.39 5.21 -11.74
CA HIS A 86 15.17 4.62 -12.31
C HIS A 86 15.33 4.38 -13.82
N ILE A 87 14.60 3.39 -14.32
CA ILE A 87 14.41 3.14 -15.74
C ILE A 87 12.96 3.47 -16.06
N ASP A 88 12.74 4.39 -17.00
CA ASP A 88 11.39 4.65 -17.50
C ASP A 88 11.00 3.53 -18.48
N LEU A 89 9.97 2.77 -18.11
CA LEU A 89 9.34 1.84 -19.03
C LEU A 89 8.44 2.63 -19.99
N PRO A 90 8.49 2.37 -21.31
CA PRO A 90 7.69 3.11 -22.29
C PRO A 90 6.19 2.82 -22.17
N LEU A 91 5.82 1.69 -21.54
CA LEU A 91 4.46 1.24 -21.32
C LEU A 91 4.30 0.74 -19.88
N PRO A 92 3.10 0.84 -19.29
CA PRO A 92 2.82 0.25 -17.99
C PRO A 92 2.93 -1.27 -18.09
N VAL A 93 3.72 -1.86 -17.19
CA VAL A 93 3.89 -3.31 -17.07
C VAL A 93 3.35 -3.73 -15.71
N ILE A 94 2.55 -4.79 -15.69
CA ILE A 94 2.03 -5.36 -14.45
C ILE A 94 3.19 -5.97 -13.67
N ASN A 95 3.34 -5.59 -12.40
CA ASN A 95 4.30 -6.23 -11.51
C ASN A 95 3.90 -7.71 -11.33
N PRO A 96 4.78 -8.68 -11.67
CA PRO A 96 4.47 -10.10 -11.57
C PRO A 96 4.01 -10.55 -10.17
N LEU A 97 4.46 -9.87 -9.11
CA LEU A 97 4.05 -10.16 -7.72
C LEU A 97 2.55 -9.91 -7.48
N PHE A 98 1.93 -9.02 -8.24
CA PHE A 98 0.51 -8.67 -8.14
C PHE A 98 -0.33 -9.27 -9.27
N HIS A 99 0.25 -10.10 -10.13
CA HIS A 99 -0.41 -10.62 -11.31
C HIS A 99 -1.72 -11.37 -10.98
N SER A 100 -1.69 -12.25 -9.97
CA SER A 100 -2.86 -12.98 -9.50
C SER A 100 -3.94 -12.04 -8.95
N ASN A 101 -3.56 -11.06 -8.14
CA ASN A 101 -4.49 -10.08 -7.59
C ASN A 101 -5.16 -9.25 -8.70
N VAL A 102 -4.38 -8.77 -9.68
CA VAL A 102 -4.91 -8.00 -10.82
C VAL A 102 -5.93 -8.83 -11.60
N ILE A 103 -5.64 -10.10 -11.89
CA ILE A 103 -6.60 -11.00 -12.56
C ILE A 103 -7.88 -11.15 -11.73
N THR A 104 -7.77 -11.35 -10.42
CA THR A 104 -8.94 -11.45 -9.54
C THR A 104 -9.79 -10.19 -9.62
N PHE A 105 -9.18 -9.00 -9.52
CA PHE A 105 -9.90 -7.72 -9.60
C PHE A 105 -10.57 -7.51 -10.95
N LEU A 106 -9.90 -7.84 -12.05
CA LEU A 106 -10.49 -7.75 -13.38
C LEU A 106 -11.63 -8.74 -13.58
N SER A 107 -11.50 -9.96 -13.03
CA SER A 107 -12.52 -11.01 -13.14
C SER A 107 -13.78 -10.68 -12.33
N CYS A 108 -13.63 -9.95 -11.22
CA CYS A 108 -14.75 -9.50 -10.40
C CYS A 108 -15.21 -8.07 -10.72
N SER A 109 -14.75 -7.44 -11.80
CA SER A 109 -15.17 -6.08 -12.18
C SER A 109 -15.89 -6.06 -13.52
N CYS A 110 -16.96 -5.26 -13.61
CA CYS A 110 -17.60 -4.99 -14.88
C CYS A 110 -16.82 -3.92 -15.66
N LEU A 111 -16.33 -4.26 -16.86
CA LEU A 111 -15.55 -3.36 -17.70
C LEU A 111 -16.37 -2.22 -18.31
N SER A 112 -17.71 -2.29 -18.28
CA SER A 112 -18.59 -1.26 -18.81
C SER A 112 -19.00 -0.22 -17.77
N CYS A 113 -19.26 -0.63 -16.53
CA CYS A 113 -19.72 0.26 -15.46
C CYS A 113 -18.68 0.51 -14.35
N HIS A 114 -17.52 -0.15 -14.42
CA HIS A 114 -16.42 -0.04 -13.47
C HIS A 114 -16.80 -0.36 -12.02
N LYS A 115 -17.85 -1.17 -11.82
CA LYS A 115 -18.27 -1.67 -10.51
C LYS A 115 -17.83 -3.12 -10.31
N ILE A 116 -17.56 -3.47 -9.05
CA ILE A 116 -17.32 -4.86 -8.65
C ILE A 116 -18.64 -5.64 -8.78
N LEU A 117 -18.58 -6.80 -9.43
CA LEU A 117 -19.63 -7.79 -9.60
C LEU A 117 -19.91 -8.53 -8.28
N PHE A 118 -20.39 -7.78 -7.30
CA PHE A 118 -20.72 -8.28 -5.97
C PHE A 118 -22.06 -7.67 -5.53
N PRO A 119 -22.98 -8.46 -4.95
CA PRO A 119 -24.28 -7.93 -4.50
C PRO A 119 -24.08 -6.76 -3.54
N GLU A 120 -24.74 -5.63 -3.79
CA GLU A 120 -24.53 -4.39 -3.01
C GLU A 120 -24.81 -4.60 -1.51
N ALA A 121 -25.87 -5.35 -1.19
CA ALA A 121 -26.20 -5.67 0.21
C ALA A 121 -25.08 -6.46 0.92
N ARG A 122 -24.45 -7.42 0.24
CA ARG A 122 -23.29 -8.16 0.79
C ARG A 122 -22.04 -7.28 0.85
N LYS A 123 -21.87 -6.34 -0.08
CA LYS A 123 -20.75 -5.39 -0.07
C LYS A 123 -20.78 -4.55 1.20
N LEU A 124 -21.95 -4.03 1.55
CA LEU A 124 -22.17 -3.23 2.76
C LEU A 124 -21.84 -4.04 4.01
N LEU A 125 -22.34 -5.27 4.10
CA LEU A 125 -22.01 -6.19 5.20
C LEU A 125 -20.50 -6.36 5.37
N LEU A 126 -19.78 -6.65 4.28
CA LEU A 126 -18.33 -6.87 4.33
C LEU A 126 -17.58 -5.61 4.77
N ILE A 127 -17.99 -4.43 4.27
CA ILE A 127 -17.37 -3.14 4.66
C ILE A 127 -17.53 -2.92 6.17
N SER A 128 -18.73 -3.13 6.72
CA SER A 128 -18.98 -2.93 8.15
C SER A 128 -18.26 -3.96 9.02
N GLN A 129 -18.21 -5.23 8.59
CA GLN A 129 -17.42 -6.26 9.26
C GLN A 129 -15.94 -5.88 9.33
N LEU A 130 -15.36 -5.38 8.23
CA LEU A 130 -13.98 -4.91 8.21
C LEU A 130 -13.79 -3.71 9.14
N GLN A 131 -14.67 -2.70 9.10
CA GLN A 131 -14.58 -1.53 9.98
C GLN A 131 -14.65 -1.89 11.48
N LEU A 132 -15.41 -2.92 11.85
CA LEU A 132 -15.49 -3.45 13.21
C LEU A 132 -14.20 -4.18 13.59
N LEU A 133 -13.67 -5.03 12.70
CA LEU A 133 -12.40 -5.73 12.90
C LEU A 133 -11.22 -4.77 13.04
N ASP A 134 -11.24 -3.64 12.34
CA ASP A 134 -10.22 -2.59 12.40
C ASP A 134 -10.09 -1.96 13.79
N ARG A 135 -11.21 -1.95 14.53
CA ARG A 135 -11.29 -1.49 15.92
C ARG A 135 -11.25 -2.64 16.92
N GLY A 136 -11.14 -3.88 16.42
CA GLY A 136 -11.05 -5.09 17.23
C GLY A 136 -12.38 -5.61 17.78
N HIS A 137 -13.50 -5.16 17.25
CA HIS A 137 -14.82 -5.69 17.58
C HIS A 137 -15.11 -7.00 16.84
N VAL A 138 -14.37 -8.07 17.17
CA VAL A 138 -14.44 -9.36 16.47
C VAL A 138 -15.80 -10.02 16.61
N VAL A 139 -16.36 -10.03 17.82
CA VAL A 139 -17.67 -10.66 18.10
C VAL A 139 -18.76 -9.95 17.32
N GLN A 140 -18.77 -8.61 17.36
CA GLN A 140 -19.75 -7.79 16.66
C GLN A 140 -19.64 -7.98 15.14
N ALA A 141 -18.43 -8.08 14.59
CA ALA A 141 -18.22 -8.36 13.17
C ALA A 141 -18.83 -9.72 12.78
N MET A 142 -18.68 -10.76 13.61
CA MET A 142 -19.30 -12.06 13.35
C MET A 142 -20.83 -12.01 13.45
N GLU A 143 -21.38 -11.27 14.41
CA GLU A 143 -22.83 -11.10 14.59
C GLU A 143 -23.50 -10.33 13.44
N MET A 144 -22.75 -9.51 12.69
CA MET A 144 -23.30 -8.81 11.52
C MET A 144 -23.90 -9.76 10.47
N GLU A 145 -23.40 -11.01 10.36
CA GLU A 145 -23.98 -12.00 9.45
C GLU A 145 -25.40 -12.41 9.86
N GLN A 146 -25.68 -12.46 11.16
CA GLN A 146 -27.02 -12.76 11.69
C GLN A 146 -27.97 -11.61 11.41
N VAL A 147 -27.50 -10.37 11.57
CA VAL A 147 -28.27 -9.15 11.24
C VAL A 147 -28.64 -9.14 9.76
N PHE A 148 -27.67 -9.44 8.90
CA PHE A 148 -27.90 -9.56 7.46
C PHE A 148 -28.92 -10.66 7.12
N SER A 149 -28.79 -11.84 7.74
CA SER A 149 -29.70 -12.97 7.54
C SER A 149 -31.13 -12.64 7.97
N ASN A 150 -31.29 -11.93 9.09
CA ASN A 150 -32.59 -11.46 9.57
C ASN A 150 -33.19 -10.39 8.63
N ALA A 151 -32.38 -9.46 8.14
CA ALA A 151 -32.83 -8.46 7.18
C ALA A 151 -33.26 -9.11 5.86
N MET A 152 -32.56 -10.16 5.41
CA MET A 152 -32.89 -10.89 4.18
C MET A 152 -34.20 -11.68 4.28
N SER A 153 -34.47 -12.33 5.42
CA SER A 153 -35.72 -13.06 5.61
C SER A 153 -36.95 -12.16 5.79
N MET A 154 -36.78 -10.96 6.36
CA MET A 154 -37.88 -10.00 6.57
C MET A 154 -38.28 -9.23 5.30
N ASN A 155 -37.46 -9.27 4.26
CA ASN A 155 -37.62 -8.45 3.05
C ASN A 155 -37.61 -9.30 1.76
N GLU A 156 -38.07 -10.55 1.87
CA GLU A 156 -38.10 -11.50 0.77
C GLU A 156 -39.04 -11.00 -0.36
N GLY A 157 -38.50 -10.84 -1.58
CA GLY A 157 -39.26 -10.38 -2.76
C GLY A 157 -39.14 -8.89 -3.09
N LEU A 158 -38.32 -8.12 -2.37
CA LEU A 158 -37.94 -6.75 -2.78
C LEU A 158 -36.95 -6.75 -3.95
N SER A 159 -36.88 -5.63 -4.68
CA SER A 159 -35.80 -5.44 -5.66
C SER A 159 -34.46 -5.28 -4.95
N ASP A 160 -33.37 -5.64 -5.64
CA ASP A 160 -32.02 -5.60 -5.09
C ASP A 160 -31.64 -4.20 -4.57
N GLU A 161 -32.14 -3.12 -5.20
CA GLU A 161 -31.90 -1.74 -4.78
C GLU A 161 -32.64 -1.39 -3.49
N ALA A 162 -33.91 -1.77 -3.37
CA ALA A 162 -34.71 -1.53 -2.19
C ALA A 162 -34.17 -2.32 -0.98
N PHE A 163 -33.76 -3.56 -1.23
CA PHE A 163 -33.12 -4.39 -0.23
C PHE A 163 -31.78 -3.81 0.25
N ALA A 164 -30.90 -3.41 -0.67
CA ALA A 164 -29.62 -2.79 -0.32
C ALA A 164 -29.80 -1.49 0.49
N ALA A 165 -30.82 -0.67 0.17
CA ALA A 165 -31.11 0.53 0.93
C ALA A 165 -31.54 0.23 2.38
N ILE A 166 -32.42 -0.76 2.60
CA ILE A 166 -32.85 -1.14 3.95
C ILE A 166 -31.68 -1.72 4.75
N VAL A 167 -30.89 -2.60 4.13
CA VAL A 167 -29.71 -3.20 4.76
C VAL A 167 -28.68 -2.13 5.11
N SER A 168 -28.46 -1.13 4.25
CA SER A 168 -27.54 -0.02 4.55
C SER A 168 -27.94 0.72 5.82
N VAL A 169 -29.21 1.07 5.97
CA VAL A 169 -29.71 1.79 7.16
C VAL A 169 -29.57 0.96 8.44
N GLU A 170 -29.91 -0.33 8.39
CA GLU A 170 -29.82 -1.22 9.55
C GLU A 170 -28.38 -1.49 9.97
N ILE A 171 -27.50 -1.76 9.00
CA ILE A 171 -26.08 -2.02 9.25
C ILE A 171 -25.36 -0.76 9.72
N ASP A 172 -25.60 0.39 9.09
CA ASP A 172 -24.95 1.66 9.46
C ASP A 172 -25.36 2.07 10.87
N LYS A 173 -26.66 2.02 11.20
CA LYS A 173 -27.15 2.33 12.54
C LYS A 173 -26.50 1.45 13.61
N ARG A 174 -26.35 0.15 13.34
CA ARG A 174 -25.75 -0.78 14.29
C ARG A 174 -24.24 -0.59 14.40
N THR A 175 -23.57 -0.31 13.28
CA THR A 175 -22.13 -0.01 13.24
C THR A 175 -21.83 1.29 13.99
N GLU A 176 -22.58 2.36 13.76
CA GLU A 176 -22.46 3.65 14.45
C GLU A 176 -22.72 3.53 15.96
N SER A 177 -23.71 2.73 16.37
CA SER A 177 -23.98 2.47 17.78
C SER A 177 -22.81 1.78 18.48
N ILE A 178 -22.11 0.87 17.81
CA ILE A 178 -20.94 0.16 18.35
C ILE A 178 -19.71 1.07 18.33
N MET A 179 -19.59 1.93 17.32
CA MET A 179 -18.47 2.84 17.16
C MET A 179 -18.49 4.05 18.12
N CYS A 180 -19.62 4.33 18.79
CA CYS A 180 -19.73 5.40 19.79
C CYS A 180 -19.13 5.03 21.16
N ASP A 181 -18.85 3.75 21.42
CA ASP A 181 -18.12 3.34 22.62
C ASP A 181 -16.65 3.78 22.50
N GLU A 182 -16.13 4.46 23.53
CA GLU A 182 -14.79 5.06 23.54
C GLU A 182 -13.72 4.11 22.98
N VAL A 183 -13.19 4.49 21.81
CA VAL A 183 -12.26 3.70 21.02
C VAL A 183 -10.93 3.55 21.78
N LYS A 184 -10.56 2.31 22.11
CA LYS A 184 -9.15 1.95 22.35
C LYS A 184 -8.36 2.40 21.13
N THR A 185 -7.40 3.30 21.32
CA THR A 185 -6.63 3.88 20.23
C THR A 185 -6.04 2.78 19.34
N VAL A 186 -5.96 3.03 18.02
CA VAL A 186 -5.41 2.09 17.01
C VAL A 186 -4.04 1.52 17.42
N GLU A 187 -3.32 2.24 18.28
CA GLU A 187 -2.03 1.87 18.90
C GLU A 187 -2.11 0.63 19.81
N ASP A 188 -3.29 0.25 20.32
CA ASP A 188 -3.46 -0.90 21.22
C ASP A 188 -3.65 -2.24 20.49
N TRP A 189 -4.02 -2.24 19.20
CA TRP A 189 -4.40 -3.47 18.49
C TRP A 189 -3.41 -3.90 17.40
N LYS A 190 -2.27 -4.45 17.83
CA LYS A 190 -1.18 -4.93 16.96
C LYS A 190 -1.51 -6.13 16.05
N GLN A 191 -2.72 -6.69 16.13
CA GLN A 191 -3.12 -7.91 15.41
C GLN A 191 -4.27 -7.73 14.41
N SER A 192 -4.66 -6.49 14.07
CA SER A 192 -5.80 -6.24 13.17
C SER A 192 -5.65 -6.92 11.81
N GLU A 193 -4.45 -6.91 11.23
CA GLU A 193 -4.16 -7.59 9.94
C GLU A 193 -4.25 -9.11 10.02
N VAL A 194 -3.81 -9.71 11.13
CA VAL A 194 -3.88 -11.16 11.37
C VAL A 194 -5.35 -11.58 11.49
N LEU A 195 -6.14 -10.83 12.26
CA LEU A 195 -7.57 -11.11 12.44
C LEU A 195 -8.35 -10.92 11.14
N ARG A 196 -8.10 -9.84 10.39
CA ARG A 196 -8.69 -9.66 9.04
C ARG A 196 -8.38 -10.86 8.15
N SER A 197 -7.13 -11.31 8.13
CA SER A 197 -6.71 -12.45 7.29
C SER A 197 -7.38 -13.76 7.73
N GLN A 198 -7.47 -14.02 9.03
CA GLN A 198 -8.17 -15.19 9.56
C GLN A 198 -9.67 -15.16 9.24
N PHE A 199 -10.30 -14.00 9.44
CA PHE A 199 -11.72 -13.79 9.17
C PHE A 199 -12.03 -14.00 7.68
N ILE A 200 -11.29 -13.34 6.78
CA ILE A 200 -11.46 -13.50 5.32
C ILE A 200 -11.26 -14.95 4.90
N ASN A 201 -10.27 -15.66 5.47
CA ASN A 201 -10.05 -17.07 5.16
C ASN A 201 -11.14 -17.99 5.71
N SER A 202 -11.87 -17.58 6.75
CA SER A 202 -12.99 -18.33 7.34
C SER A 202 -14.33 -18.17 6.61
N ILE A 203 -14.44 -17.18 5.71
CA ILE A 203 -15.64 -16.94 4.90
C ILE A 203 -15.70 -17.85 3.65
N LYS A 204 -14.69 -18.70 3.43
CA LYS A 204 -14.65 -19.66 2.32
C LYS A 204 -15.63 -20.81 2.48
#